data_AF-A0AAU1IGX8-F1
#
_entry.id   AF-A0AAU1IGX8-F1
#
_cell.length_a   1.000
_cell.length_b   1.000
_cell.length_c   1.000
_cell.angle_alpha   90.00
_cell.angle_beta   90.00
_cell.angle_gamma   90.00
#
_symmetry.space_group_name_H-M   'P 1'
#
loop_
_entity.id
_entity.type
_entity.pdbx_description
1 polymer ?
#
loop_
_entity_poly.entity_id
_entity_poly.type
_entity_poly.pdbx_seq_one_letter_code
_entity_poly.pdbx_strand_id
1 'polypeptide(L)' 'MPFAEWEVRWGLACGIGPDGHWHGWFDVQVHAEALRRLGLHPDQPTAEVTGPSPPGWWHAAAERRASYWPLPQGSSK' A
#
# COMPACT_ATOMS: atom_id res chain seq x y z
N MET A 1 1.31 15.48 -12.66
CA MET A 1 0.93 14.31 -11.87
C MET A 1 0.35 13.25 -12.81
N PRO A 2 0.78 11.97 -12.73
CA PRO A 2 0.26 10.91 -13.61
C PRO A 2 -1.16 10.46 -13.25
N PHE A 3 -1.68 10.85 -12.09
CA PHE A 3 -3.03 10.53 -11.62
C PHE A 3 -3.86 11.81 -11.51
N ALA A 4 -5.15 11.70 -11.80
CA ALA A 4 -6.16 12.66 -11.41
C ALA A 4 -6.41 12.57 -9.89
N GLU A 5 -6.94 13.64 -9.32
CA GLU A 5 -7.13 13.77 -7.87
C GLU A 5 -8.03 12.66 -7.28
N TRP A 6 -9.03 12.20 -8.04
CA TRP A 6 -9.96 11.16 -7.61
C TRP A 6 -9.42 9.73 -7.80
N GLU A 7 -8.29 9.55 -8.48
CA GLU A 7 -7.67 8.24 -8.72
C GLU A 7 -6.72 7.85 -7.59
N VAL A 8 -6.40 8.78 -6.69
CA VAL A 8 -5.55 8.57 -5.53
C VAL A 8 -6.34 8.94 -4.28
N ARG A 9 -6.46 7.99 -3.36
CA ARG A 9 -7.03 8.21 -2.04
C ARG A 9 -5.96 7.98 -1.00
N TRP A 10 -5.92 8.82 0.02
CA TRP A 10 -5.13 8.54 1.22
C TRP A 10 -6.02 8.51 2.46
N GLY A 11 -5.82 7.51 3.30
CA GLY A 11 -6.37 7.46 4.65
C GLY A 11 -5.30 7.82 5.66
N LEU A 12 -5.70 8.46 6.76
CA LEU A 12 -4.83 8.80 7.88
C LEU A 12 -5.44 8.18 9.14
N ALA A 13 -4.60 7.54 9.95
CA ALA A 13 -4.99 6.96 11.23
C ALA A 13 -3.90 7.21 12.27
N CYS A 14 -4.29 7.36 13.54
CA CYS A 14 -3.37 7.45 14.67
C CYS A 14 -3.89 6.57 15.81
N GLY A 15 -2.99 5.97 16.58
CA GLY A 15 -3.36 5.05 17.65
C GLY A 15 -2.18 4.54 18.45
N ILE A 16 -2.46 3.88 19.57
CA ILE A 16 -1.42 3.22 20.38
C ILE A 16 -1.03 1.91 19.71
N GLY A 17 0.27 1.75 19.44
CA GLY A 17 0.84 0.56 18.83
C GLY A 17 1.10 -0.58 19.82
N PRO A 18 1.51 -1.75 19.34
CA PRO A 18 1.88 -2.91 20.17
C PRO A 18 3.04 -2.64 21.16
N ASP A 19 3.82 -1.59 20.92
CA ASP A 19 4.92 -1.13 21.78
C ASP A 19 4.45 -0.13 22.88
N GLY A 20 3.16 0.19 22.93
CA GLY A 20 2.59 1.13 23.89
C GLY A 20 2.81 2.62 23.55
N HIS A 21 3.42 2.93 22.40
CA HIS A 21 3.63 4.30 21.96
C HIS A 21 2.53 4.76 20.98
N TRP A 22 2.37 6.08 20.84
CA TRP A 22 1.51 6.64 19.78
C TRP A 22 2.22 6.49 18.43
N HIS A 23 1.48 5.94 17.46
CA HIS A 23 1.90 5.85 16.07
C HIS A 23 0.89 6.54 15.17
N GLY A 24 1.41 7.08 14.08
CA GLY A 24 0.61 7.57 12.96
C GLY A 24 0.83 6.68 11.76
N TRP A 25 -0.23 6.41 11.02
CA TRP A 25 -0.18 5.64 9.79
C TRP A 25 -0.96 6.34 8.69
N PHE A 26 -0.57 6.05 7.45
CA PHE A 26 -1.29 6.46 6.26
C PHE A 26 -1.33 5.32 5.26
N ASP A 27 -2.48 5.11 4.64
CA ASP A 27 -2.61 4.27 3.46
C ASP A 27 -2.73 5.14 2.21
N VAL A 28 -2.14 4.70 1.11
CA VAL A 28 -2.31 5.32 -0.21
C VAL A 28 -2.88 4.27 -1.13
N GLN A 29 -4.08 4.52 -1.63
CA GLN A 29 -4.80 3.67 -2.56
C GLN A 29 -4.82 4.35 -3.92
N VAL A 30 -4.43 3.62 -4.96
CA VAL A 30 -4.54 4.07 -6.35
C VAL A 30 -5.57 3.20 -7.04
N HIS A 31 -6.51 3.81 -7.76
CA HIS A 31 -7.47 3.07 -8.55
C HIS A 31 -6.73 2.18 -9.55
N ALA A 32 -7.05 0.87 -9.55
CA ALA A 32 -6.35 -0.10 -10.39
C ALA A 32 -6.34 0.33 -11.86
N GLU A 33 -7.47 0.81 -12.38
CA GLU A 33 -7.59 1.26 -13.78
C GLU A 33 -6.64 2.42 -14.11
N ALA A 34 -6.35 3.31 -13.14
CA ALA A 34 -5.40 4.39 -13.34
C ALA A 34 -3.96 3.88 -13.57
N LEU A 35 -3.62 2.71 -13.01
CA LEU A 35 -2.33 2.05 -13.21
C LEU A 35 -2.13 1.57 -14.65
N ARG A 36 -3.21 1.36 -15.44
CA ARG A 36 -3.09 0.90 -16.83
C ARG A 36 -2.28 1.87 -17.68
N ARG A 37 -2.43 3.18 -17.45
CA ARG A 37 -1.72 4.24 -18.17
C ARG A 37 -0.21 4.21 -17.95
N LEU A 38 0.23 3.55 -16.88
CA LEU A 38 1.64 3.38 -16.53
C LEU A 38 2.16 1.98 -16.87
N GLY A 39 1.32 1.08 -17.41
CA GLY A 39 1.70 -0.30 -17.60
C GLY A 39 1.80 -1.11 -16.30
N LEU A 40 1.24 -0.60 -15.19
CA LEU A 40 1.36 -1.17 -13.84
C LEU A 40 0.09 -1.91 -13.39
N HIS A 41 -0.90 -2.08 -14.26
CA HIS A 41 -2.11 -2.83 -13.92
C HIS A 41 -1.80 -4.34 -13.85
N PRO A 42 -2.33 -5.10 -12.87
CA PRO A 42 -2.07 -6.54 -12.74
C PRO A 42 -2.34 -7.36 -14.02
N ASP A 43 -3.39 -7.03 -14.77
CA ASP A 43 -3.69 -7.68 -16.06
C ASP A 43 -2.76 -7.27 -17.24
N GLN A 44 -1.82 -6.34 -17.06
CA GLN A 44 -0.90 -5.94 -18.12
C GLN A 44 0.41 -6.73 -18.03
N PRO A 45 0.93 -7.27 -19.15
CA PRO A 45 2.21 -7.98 -19.17
C PRO A 45 3.39 -7.12 -18.66
N THR A 46 3.33 -5.81 -18.86
CA THR A 46 4.37 -4.87 -18.40
C THR A 46 4.46 -4.74 -16.88
N ALA A 47 3.44 -5.17 -16.14
CA ALA A 47 3.43 -5.16 -14.69
C ALA A 47 4.13 -6.38 -14.08
N GLU A 48 4.52 -7.37 -14.91
CA GLU A 48 5.22 -8.57 -14.45
C GLU A 48 6.60 -8.22 -13.89
N VAL A 49 6.86 -8.66 -12.66
CA VAL A 49 8.17 -8.48 -12.02
C VAL A 49 9.12 -9.54 -12.57
N THR A 50 9.90 -9.16 -13.59
CA THR A 50 10.87 -10.04 -14.25
C THR A 50 12.28 -9.97 -13.66
N GLY A 51 12.52 -9.03 -12.75
CA GLY A 51 13.79 -8.87 -12.04
C GLY A 51 13.94 -9.82 -10.85
N PRO A 52 15.16 -9.95 -10.29
CA PRO A 52 15.34 -10.69 -9.05
C PRO A 52 14.48 -10.07 -7.95
N SER A 53 13.87 -10.91 -7.12
CA SER A 53 13.17 -10.44 -5.94
C SER A 53 14.10 -9.52 -5.13
N PRO A 54 13.58 -8.41 -4.56
CA PRO A 54 14.37 -7.56 -3.71
C PRO A 54 14.96 -8.37 -2.54
N PRO A 55 16.08 -7.92 -1.94
CA PRO A 55 16.68 -8.60 -0.79
C PRO A 55 15.65 -8.95 0.29
N GLY A 56 15.72 -10.15 0.85
CA GLY A 56 14.71 -10.65 1.80
C GLY A 56 14.50 -9.75 3.03
N TRP A 57 15.50 -8.97 3.44
CA TRP A 57 15.35 -8.00 4.52
C TRP A 57 14.33 -6.90 4.20
N TRP A 58 14.09 -6.61 2.91
CA TRP A 58 13.15 -5.60 2.47
C TRP A 58 11.71 -6.08 2.66
N HIS A 59 11.41 -7.33 2.31
CA HIS A 59 10.13 -7.98 2.61
C HIS A 59 9.91 -8.10 4.12
N ALA A 60 10.91 -8.57 4.87
CA ALA A 60 10.81 -8.71 6.32
C ALA A 60 10.63 -7.36 7.04
N ALA A 61 11.16 -6.26 6.50
CA ALA A 61 10.91 -4.92 7.02
C ALA A 61 9.46 -4.45 6.74
N ALA A 62 8.93 -4.75 5.56
CA ALA A 62 7.55 -4.43 5.20
C ALA A 62 6.53 -5.22 6.04
N GLU A 63 6.73 -6.54 6.18
CA GLU A 63 5.89 -7.41 7.00
C GLU A 63 5.87 -6.98 8.47
N ARG A 64 7.05 -6.66 9.04
CA ARG A 64 7.12 -6.15 10.41
C ARG A 64 6.31 -4.87 10.60
N ARG A 65 6.35 -3.94 9.63
CA ARG A 65 5.57 -2.68 9.68
C ARG A 65 4.07 -2.93 9.52
N ALA A 66 3.67 -3.89 8.70
CA ALA A 66 2.26 -4.25 8.55
C ALA A 66 1.64 -4.71 9.87
N SER A 67 2.41 -5.41 10.73
CA SER A 67 1.97 -5.82 12.07
C SER A 67 1.67 -4.65 13.03
N TYR A 68 2.17 -3.44 12.75
CA TYR A 68 1.86 -2.25 13.55
C TYR A 68 0.57 -1.56 13.09
N TRP A 69 -0.02 -1.94 11.96
CA TRP A 69 -1.27 -1.38 11.47
C TRP A 69 -2.46 -2.11 12.12
N PRO A 70 -3.29 -1.45 12.95
CA PRO A 70 -4.57 -2.03 13.32
C PRO A 70 -5.48 -1.90 12.11
N LEU A 71 -5.83 -3.02 11.46
CA LEU A 71 -6.91 -3.01 10.47
C LEU A 71 -8.19 -2.52 11.17
N PRO A 72 -8.84 -1.41 10.75
CA PRO A 72 -10.28 -1.39 10.86
C PRO A 72 -10.79 -2.53 9.97
N GLN A 73 -11.43 -3.52 10.56
CA GLN A 73 -12.11 -4.56 9.80
C GLN A 73 -13.07 -3.91 8.80
N GLY A 74 -13.16 -4.50 7.61
CA GLY A 74 -13.72 -3.90 6.41
C GLY A 74 -14.99 -3.07 6.61
N SER A 75 -14.99 -1.87 6.05
CA SER A 75 -16.24 -1.21 5.66
C SER A 75 -16.59 -1.69 4.25
N SER A 76 -17.19 -2.88 4.19
CA SER A 76 -18.03 -3.26 3.05
C SER A 76 -19.39 -2.58 3.26
N LYS A 77 -19.71 -1.62 2.41
CA LYS A 77 -21.08 -1.17 2.11
C LYS A 77 -21.14 -0.87 0.62
#